data_AF-A0A8H4UX48-F1
#
_entry.id   AF-A0A8H4UX48-F1
#
_cell.length_a   1.000
_cell.length_b   1.000
_cell.length_c   1.000
_cell.angle_alpha   90.00
_cell.angle_beta   90.00
_cell.angle_gamma   90.00
#
_symmetry.space_group_name_H-M   'P 1'
#
loop_
_entity.id
_entity.type
_entity.pdbx_description
1 polymer ?
#
loop_
_entity_poly.entity_id
_entity_poly.type
_entity_poly.pdbx_seq_one_letter_code
_entity_poly.pdbx_strand_id
1 'polypeptide(L)'
;MNHILASSMLRDQLKEQCGLWTSLSALQHIYLCKDASVSTIIDSKIFASLDKRGGVWNDRFLLTELVQSAFGETNYVDISRLIVRSARKTFHDFESQSRKVKILKSISIEYMLPWPVANIITKPAMSKYQRISTFLMQIRRAKYTLERQRLLKKNDTDDDDEDEDDNLGYIIRHNLLWFTNILYGHITDMVIATNTETMEKALAESPDIDSMVS
;
A
#
# COMPACT_ATOMS: atom_id res chain seq x y z
N MET A 1 -8.13 -34.88 -26.05
CA MET A 1 -6.66 -34.89 -26.19
C MET A 1 -6.11 -33.51 -26.58
N ASN A 2 -6.61 -32.86 -27.63
CA ASN A 2 -6.13 -31.51 -28.05
C ASN A 2 -6.37 -30.38 -27.02
N HIS A 3 -7.50 -30.39 -26.29
CA HIS A 3 -7.80 -29.34 -25.31
C HIS A 3 -6.84 -29.33 -24.11
N ILE A 4 -6.43 -30.51 -23.61
CA ILE A 4 -5.52 -30.63 -22.46
C ILE A 4 -4.12 -30.14 -22.84
N LEU A 5 -3.62 -30.54 -24.02
CA LEU A 5 -2.33 -30.11 -24.53
C LEU A 5 -2.29 -28.60 -24.82
N ALA A 6 -3.35 -28.04 -25.40
CA ALA A 6 -3.45 -26.61 -25.65
C ALA A 6 -3.50 -25.81 -24.34
N SER A 7 -4.22 -26.29 -23.32
CA SER A 7 -4.29 -25.65 -22.00
C SER A 7 -2.93 -25.65 -21.29
N SER A 8 -2.21 -26.78 -21.32
CA SER A 8 -0.87 -26.86 -20.71
C SER A 8 0.13 -25.94 -21.40
N MET A 9 0.14 -25.90 -22.73
CA MET A 9 1.04 -25.01 -23.49
C MET A 9 0.78 -23.53 -23.20
N LEU A 10 -0.49 -23.11 -23.15
CA LEU A 10 -0.84 -21.73 -22.81
C LEU A 10 -0.40 -21.36 -21.39
N ARG A 11 -0.57 -22.27 -20.44
CA ARG A 11 -0.15 -22.07 -19.05
C ARG A 11 1.36 -21.92 -18.94
N ASP A 12 2.12 -22.76 -19.62
CA ASP A 12 3.58 -22.71 -19.61
C ASP A 12 4.07 -21.42 -20.27
N GLN A 13 3.47 -21.02 -21.40
CA GLN A 13 3.79 -19.76 -22.06
C GLN A 13 3.42 -18.54 -21.20
N LEU A 14 2.37 -18.63 -20.39
CA LEU A 14 1.98 -17.55 -19.50
C LEU A 14 2.92 -17.42 -18.28
N LYS A 15 3.38 -18.56 -17.74
CA LYS A 15 4.36 -18.61 -16.64
C LYS A 15 5.74 -18.15 -17.09
N GLU A 16 6.23 -18.64 -18.23
CA GLU A 16 7.60 -18.44 -18.70
C GLU A 16 7.77 -17.15 -19.51
N GLN A 17 6.81 -16.81 -20.37
CA GLN A 17 6.99 -15.73 -21.36
C GLN A 17 6.13 -14.50 -21.09
N CYS A 18 4.99 -14.64 -20.40
CA CYS A 18 4.06 -13.52 -20.19
C CYS A 18 4.24 -12.81 -18.84
N GLY A 19 5.17 -13.25 -18.00
CA GLY A 19 5.55 -12.53 -16.77
C GLY A 19 4.48 -12.51 -15.68
N LEU A 20 3.66 -13.56 -15.57
CA LEU A 20 2.63 -13.67 -14.53
C LEU A 20 3.23 -13.54 -13.13
N TRP A 21 4.25 -14.34 -12.80
CA TRP A 21 4.89 -14.34 -11.48
C TRP A 21 5.56 -13.01 -11.16
N THR A 22 6.22 -12.40 -12.15
CA THR A 22 6.80 -11.06 -12.03
C THR A 22 5.71 -10.03 -11.71
N SER A 23 4.57 -10.11 -12.39
CA SER A 23 3.44 -9.21 -12.15
C SER A 23 2.83 -9.41 -10.76
N LEU A 24 2.64 -10.66 -10.31
CA LEU A 24 2.17 -10.96 -8.96
C LEU A 24 3.13 -10.47 -7.89
N SER A 25 4.43 -10.67 -8.09
CA SER A 25 5.47 -10.13 -7.21
C SER A 25 5.37 -8.60 -7.15
N ALA A 26 5.24 -7.92 -8.30
CA ALA A 26 5.05 -6.48 -8.33
C ALA A 26 3.80 -6.05 -7.54
N LEU A 27 2.65 -6.72 -7.72
CA LEU A 27 1.43 -6.42 -6.98
C LEU A 27 1.61 -6.57 -5.47
N GLN A 28 2.36 -7.58 -5.01
CA GLN A 28 2.65 -7.76 -3.58
C GLN A 28 3.51 -6.61 -3.02
N HIS A 29 4.53 -6.17 -3.75
CA HIS A 29 5.38 -5.05 -3.32
C HIS A 29 4.62 -3.72 -3.33
N ILE A 30 3.80 -3.49 -4.36
CA ILE A 30 3.05 -2.22 -4.53
C ILE A 30 1.87 -2.12 -3.57
N TYR A 31 1.06 -3.18 -3.44
CA TYR A 31 -0.24 -3.10 -2.78
C TYR A 31 -0.31 -3.79 -1.42
N LEU A 32 0.54 -4.80 -1.21
CA LEU A 32 0.49 -5.62 0.01
C LEU A 32 1.64 -5.33 0.97
N CYS A 33 2.50 -4.36 0.64
CA CYS A 33 3.63 -3.91 1.46
C CYS A 33 4.58 -5.05 1.85
N LYS A 34 4.87 -5.94 0.89
CA LYS A 34 5.86 -7.02 1.04
C LYS A 34 7.23 -6.50 1.47
N ASP A 35 7.61 -5.32 1.01
CA ASP A 35 8.76 -4.57 1.51
C ASP A 35 8.29 -3.27 2.17
N ALA A 36 8.42 -3.23 3.50
CA ALA A 36 8.02 -2.08 4.31
C ALA A 36 8.97 -0.88 4.13
N SER A 37 10.22 -1.08 3.68
CA SER A 37 11.21 -0.01 3.51
C SER A 37 10.77 0.97 2.42
N VAL A 38 10.38 0.45 1.26
CA VAL A 38 9.85 1.23 0.13
C VAL A 38 8.57 1.98 0.53
N SER A 39 7.65 1.28 1.21
CA SER A 39 6.41 1.89 1.71
C SER A 39 6.69 3.05 2.66
N THR A 40 7.72 2.94 3.50
CA THR A 40 8.12 3.98 4.46
C THR A 40 8.66 5.24 3.76
N ILE A 41 9.43 5.08 2.67
CA ILE A 41 9.93 6.20 1.86
C ILE A 41 8.75 7.00 1.29
N ILE A 42 7.81 6.30 0.64
CA ILE A 42 6.62 6.91 0.04
C ILE A 42 5.76 7.59 1.11
N ASP A 43 5.43 6.87 2.17
CA ASP A 43 4.57 7.34 3.26
C ASP A 43 5.15 8.57 3.93
N SER A 44 6.44 8.57 4.28
CA SER A 44 7.08 9.68 4.98
C SER A 44 6.95 11.01 4.21
N LYS A 45 7.12 10.97 2.89
CA LYS A 45 7.00 12.14 2.00
C LYS A 45 5.54 12.59 1.85
N ILE A 46 4.62 11.66 1.61
CA ILE A 46 3.19 11.96 1.49
C ILE A 46 2.64 12.54 2.80
N PHE A 47 2.98 11.91 3.92
CA PHE A 47 2.51 12.32 5.23
C PHE A 47 3.08 13.67 5.65
N ALA A 48 4.38 13.90 5.45
CA ALA A 48 4.98 15.21 5.70
C ALA A 48 4.34 16.30 4.83
N SER A 49 4.00 15.99 3.57
CA SER A 49 3.31 16.93 2.68
C SER A 49 1.87 17.23 3.15
N LEU A 50 1.14 16.21 3.60
CA LEU A 50 -0.21 16.35 4.18
C LEU A 50 -0.25 17.23 5.43
N ASP A 51 0.83 17.19 6.22
CA ASP A 51 0.92 17.94 7.47
C ASP A 51 1.38 19.40 7.28
N LYS A 52 1.93 19.74 6.11
CA LYS A 52 2.24 21.12 5.74
C LYS A 52 0.96 21.86 5.34
N ARG A 53 0.64 22.97 6.02
CA ARG A 53 -0.50 23.82 5.65
C ARG A 53 -0.25 24.47 4.28
N GLY A 54 -1.27 24.47 3.42
CA GLY A 54 -1.26 25.19 2.14
C GLY A 54 -0.44 24.56 1.00
N GLY A 55 0.12 23.35 1.18
CA GLY A 55 0.92 22.68 0.16
C GLY A 55 0.11 21.88 -0.86
N VAL A 56 0.57 21.83 -2.12
CA VAL A 56 0.08 20.89 -3.14
C VAL A 56 0.61 19.50 -2.81
N TRP A 57 -0.15 18.74 -2.02
CA TRP A 57 0.26 17.42 -1.54
C TRP A 57 -0.15 16.27 -2.48
N ASN A 58 -1.12 16.51 -3.36
CA ASN A 58 -1.77 15.49 -4.17
C ASN A 58 -1.57 15.70 -5.69
N ASP A 59 -0.49 16.38 -6.09
CA ASP A 59 -0.13 16.47 -7.50
C ASP A 59 0.21 15.08 -8.05
N ARG A 60 -0.51 14.65 -9.09
CA ARG A 60 -0.36 13.29 -9.65
C ARG A 60 1.03 13.04 -10.22
N PHE A 61 1.71 14.04 -10.77
CA PHE A 61 3.00 13.88 -11.41
C PHE A 61 4.08 13.75 -10.35
N LEU A 62 4.08 14.62 -9.34
CA LEU A 62 5.00 14.53 -8.19
C LEU A 62 4.82 13.23 -7.42
N LEU A 63 3.57 12.80 -7.22
CA LEU A 63 3.29 11.51 -6.57
C LEU A 63 3.74 10.32 -7.42
N THR A 64 3.57 10.38 -8.73
CA THR A 64 4.03 9.33 -9.64
C THR A 64 5.55 9.23 -9.61
N GLU A 65 6.24 10.37 -9.70
CA GLU A 65 7.70 10.44 -9.62
C GLU A 65 8.22 9.91 -8.28
N LEU A 66 7.60 10.30 -7.16
CA LEU A 66 7.94 9.79 -5.83
C LEU A 66 7.83 8.26 -5.75
N VAL A 67 6.72 7.70 -6.23
CA VAL A 67 6.49 6.26 -6.19
C VAL A 67 7.46 5.52 -7.12
N GLN A 68 7.65 6.02 -8.35
CA GLN A 68 8.62 5.44 -9.29
C GLN A 68 10.06 5.50 -8.76
N SER A 69 10.46 6.60 -8.14
CA SER A 69 11.78 6.73 -7.52
C SER A 69 11.96 5.75 -6.37
N ALA A 70 10.97 5.58 -5.50
CA ALA A 70 11.03 4.65 -4.38
C ALA A 70 11.14 3.17 -4.84
N PHE A 71 10.51 2.82 -5.97
CA PHE A 71 10.63 1.49 -6.56
C PHE A 71 11.83 1.34 -7.51
N GLY A 72 12.47 2.43 -7.93
CA GLY A 72 13.57 2.42 -8.90
C GLY A 72 14.83 1.70 -8.43
N GLU A 73 14.99 1.53 -7.11
CA GLU A 73 16.08 0.74 -6.51
C GLU A 73 15.74 -0.76 -6.43
N THR A 74 14.53 -1.15 -6.79
CA THR A 74 14.04 -2.54 -6.70
C THR A 74 13.94 -3.21 -8.07
N ASN A 75 14.25 -4.50 -8.15
CA ASN A 75 14.16 -5.28 -9.40
C ASN A 75 12.80 -5.97 -9.60
N TYR A 76 11.85 -5.78 -8.69
CA TYR A 76 10.58 -6.52 -8.68
C TYR A 76 9.43 -5.76 -9.36
N VAL A 77 9.62 -4.48 -9.67
CA VAL A 77 8.56 -3.61 -10.20
C VAL A 77 9.07 -2.86 -11.43
N ASP A 78 8.34 -2.97 -12.54
CA ASP A 78 8.57 -2.14 -13.71
C ASP A 78 7.97 -0.75 -13.48
N ILE A 79 8.84 0.21 -13.15
CA ILE A 79 8.44 1.59 -12.81
C ILE A 79 7.72 2.31 -13.95
N SER A 80 7.93 1.93 -15.22
CA SER A 80 7.26 2.55 -16.37
C SER A 80 5.75 2.28 -16.39
N ARG A 81 5.32 1.25 -15.67
CA ARG A 81 3.92 0.82 -15.54
C ARG A 81 3.23 1.41 -14.32
N LEU A 82 3.96 2.12 -13.45
CA LEU A 82 3.42 2.77 -12.27
C LEU A 82 2.91 4.17 -12.59
N ILE A 83 1.66 4.43 -12.21
CA ILE A 83 1.04 5.75 -12.28
C ILE A 83 0.29 6.00 -10.98
N VAL A 84 0.37 7.21 -10.44
CA VAL A 84 -0.47 7.61 -9.31
C VAL A 84 -1.66 8.42 -9.81
N ARG A 85 -2.86 7.97 -9.46
CA ARG A 85 -4.07 8.77 -9.59
C ARG A 85 -4.29 9.57 -8.33
N SER A 86 -4.71 10.82 -8.51
CA SER A 86 -5.21 11.62 -7.42
C SER A 86 -6.52 12.32 -7.78
N ALA A 87 -7.47 12.28 -6.85
CA ALA A 87 -8.67 13.09 -6.90
C ALA A 87 -8.36 14.50 -6.38
N ARG A 88 -8.60 15.52 -7.20
CA ARG A 88 -8.52 16.92 -6.77
C ARG A 88 -9.64 17.19 -5.76
N LYS A 89 -9.27 17.63 -4.56
CA LYS A 89 -10.21 18.14 -3.55
C LYS A 89 -10.12 19.65 -3.50
N THR A 90 -11.21 20.31 -3.14
CA THR A 90 -11.19 21.75 -2.90
C THR A 90 -10.32 22.07 -1.67
N PHE A 91 -9.81 23.29 -1.58
CA PHE A 91 -8.97 23.72 -0.46
C PHE A 91 -9.69 23.59 0.90
N HIS A 92 -10.99 23.89 0.93
CA HIS A 92 -11.83 23.76 2.13
C HIS A 92 -12.02 22.29 2.55
N ASP A 93 -12.19 21.38 1.59
CA ASP A 93 -12.22 19.94 1.88
C ASP A 93 -10.87 19.42 2.36
N PHE A 94 -9.76 20.04 1.93
CA PHE A 94 -8.43 19.66 2.39
C PHE A 94 -8.22 19.97 3.86
N GLU A 95 -8.49 21.19 4.34
CA GLU A 95 -8.26 21.58 5.74
C GLU A 95 -9.09 20.73 6.73
N SER A 96 -10.31 20.38 6.35
CA SER A 96 -11.20 19.57 7.19
C SER A 96 -10.86 18.06 7.17
N GLN A 97 -10.11 17.59 6.17
CA GLN A 97 -9.82 16.16 5.97
C GLN A 97 -8.34 15.80 6.14
N SER A 98 -7.39 16.74 6.09
CA SER A 98 -5.94 16.49 6.20
C SER A 98 -5.55 15.79 7.50
N ARG A 99 -6.31 16.05 8.57
CA ARG A 99 -6.18 15.39 9.88
C ARG A 99 -6.82 13.99 9.95
N LYS A 100 -7.51 13.54 8.90
CA LYS A 100 -8.22 12.26 8.86
C LYS A 100 -7.51 11.29 7.93
N VAL A 101 -7.40 10.03 8.35
CA VAL A 101 -6.87 8.94 7.50
C VAL A 101 -7.69 8.74 6.21
N LYS A 102 -8.96 9.18 6.18
CA LYS A 102 -9.85 9.12 5.01
C LYS A 102 -9.33 9.93 3.83
N ILE A 103 -8.45 10.92 4.04
CA ILE A 103 -7.88 11.71 2.94
C ILE A 103 -7.05 10.84 1.98
N LEU A 104 -6.43 9.78 2.48
CA LEU A 104 -5.59 8.88 1.69
C LEU A 104 -6.37 8.11 0.61
N LYS A 105 -7.70 8.03 0.72
CA LYS A 105 -8.56 7.48 -0.36
C LYS A 105 -8.56 8.33 -1.64
N SER A 106 -8.04 9.56 -1.57
CA SER A 106 -7.92 10.44 -2.75
C SER A 106 -6.65 10.20 -3.56
N ILE A 107 -5.81 9.24 -3.14
CA ILE A 107 -4.65 8.78 -3.89
C ILE A 107 -4.83 7.29 -4.18
N SER A 108 -4.42 6.84 -5.37
CA SER A 108 -4.39 5.43 -5.72
C SER A 108 -3.20 5.16 -6.63
N ILE A 109 -2.42 4.13 -6.31
CA ILE A 109 -1.35 3.64 -7.18
C ILE A 109 -1.99 2.69 -8.20
N GLU A 110 -1.74 2.93 -9.48
CA GLU A 110 -2.15 2.07 -10.58
C GLU A 110 -0.92 1.41 -11.19
N TYR A 111 -0.97 0.08 -11.33
CA TYR A 111 0.04 -0.71 -12.01
C TYR A 111 -0.54 -1.33 -13.29
N MET A 112 0.05 -1.00 -14.43
CA MET A 112 -0.42 -1.45 -15.75
C MET A 112 0.08 -2.86 -16.06
N LEU A 113 -0.79 -3.86 -15.86
CA LEU A 113 -0.49 -5.25 -16.15
C LEU A 113 -0.30 -5.52 -17.65
N PRO A 114 0.64 -6.40 -18.04
CA PRO A 114 0.67 -6.94 -19.41
C PRO A 114 -0.68 -7.54 -19.79
N TRP A 115 -1.10 -7.38 -21.05
CA TRP A 115 -2.41 -7.86 -21.51
C TRP A 115 -2.71 -9.33 -21.16
N PRO A 116 -1.78 -10.30 -21.34
CA PRO A 116 -2.04 -11.69 -20.98
C PRO A 116 -2.32 -11.87 -19.49
N VAL A 117 -1.63 -11.12 -18.63
CA VAL A 117 -1.81 -11.16 -17.17
C VAL A 117 -3.12 -10.48 -16.76
N ALA A 118 -3.52 -9.41 -17.45
CA ALA A 118 -4.77 -8.71 -17.20
C ALA A 118 -6.03 -9.56 -17.50
N ASN A 119 -5.90 -10.63 -18.30
CA ASN A 119 -6.97 -11.61 -18.50
C ASN A 119 -7.16 -12.52 -17.28
N ILE A 120 -6.15 -12.68 -16.44
CA ILE A 120 -6.19 -13.49 -15.22
C ILE A 120 -6.51 -12.62 -14.02
N ILE A 121 -5.74 -11.53 -13.86
CA ILE A 121 -5.93 -10.58 -12.77
C ILE A 121 -6.96 -9.54 -13.20
N THR A 122 -8.21 -9.85 -12.89
CA THR A 122 -9.36 -9.07 -13.31
C THR A 122 -9.42 -7.67 -12.66
N LYS A 123 -10.15 -6.73 -13.28
CA LYS A 123 -10.37 -5.38 -12.71
C LYS A 123 -10.96 -5.40 -11.28
N PRO A 124 -11.94 -6.27 -10.96
CA PRO A 124 -12.41 -6.42 -9.58
C PRO A 124 -11.31 -6.84 -8.60
N ALA A 125 -10.41 -7.74 -9.01
CA ALA A 125 -9.27 -8.15 -8.18
C ALA A 125 -8.32 -6.95 -7.92
N MET A 126 -7.99 -6.18 -8.97
CA MET A 126 -7.19 -4.96 -8.83
C MET A 126 -7.80 -3.93 -7.88
N SER A 127 -9.13 -3.77 -7.90
CA SER A 127 -9.82 -2.88 -6.94
C SER A 127 -9.66 -3.35 -5.49
N LYS A 128 -9.64 -4.67 -5.25
CA LYS A 128 -9.37 -5.24 -3.92
C LYS A 128 -7.93 -4.93 -3.47
N TYR A 129 -6.94 -5.12 -4.35
CA TYR A 129 -5.54 -4.75 -4.05
C TYR A 129 -5.39 -3.27 -3.67
N GLN A 130 -6.00 -2.36 -4.44
CA GLN A 130 -5.98 -0.92 -4.14
C GLN A 130 -6.63 -0.61 -2.78
N ARG A 131 -7.74 -1.27 -2.46
CA ARG A 131 -8.43 -1.11 -1.18
C ARG A 131 -7.56 -1.58 0.00
N ILE A 132 -6.87 -2.72 -0.15
CA ILE A 132 -5.94 -3.24 0.85
C ILE A 132 -4.78 -2.24 1.04
N SER A 133 -4.14 -1.81 -0.05
CA SER A 133 -3.04 -0.83 -0.01
C SER A 133 -3.44 0.46 0.70
N THR A 134 -4.61 1.00 0.38
CA THR A 134 -5.15 2.19 1.05
C THR A 134 -5.36 1.94 2.54
N PHE A 135 -5.91 0.79 2.92
CA PHE A 135 -6.13 0.46 4.32
C PHE A 135 -4.81 0.33 5.10
N LEU A 136 -3.81 -0.34 4.52
CA LEU A 136 -2.47 -0.44 5.11
C LEU A 136 -1.83 0.95 5.28
N MET A 137 -1.94 1.83 4.27
CA MET A 137 -1.46 3.21 4.35
C MET A 137 -2.16 4.02 5.45
N GLN A 138 -3.45 3.75 5.70
CA GLN A 138 -4.19 4.39 6.79
C GLN A 138 -3.70 3.96 8.17
N ILE A 139 -3.37 2.68 8.35
CA ILE A 139 -2.76 2.18 9.59
C ILE A 139 -1.39 2.83 9.81
N ARG A 140 -0.55 2.89 8.76
CA ARG A 140 0.76 3.55 8.83
C ARG A 140 0.66 5.05 9.09
N ARG A 141 -0.35 5.74 8.54
CA ARG A 141 -0.65 7.15 8.86
C ARG A 141 -1.03 7.36 10.32
N ALA A 142 -1.83 6.45 10.89
CA ALA A 142 -2.19 6.50 12.31
C ALA A 142 -0.93 6.36 13.19
N LYS A 143 -0.10 5.36 12.89
CA LYS A 143 1.20 5.15 13.56
C LYS A 143 2.10 6.39 13.46
N TYR A 144 2.31 6.91 12.26
CA TYR A 144 3.12 8.11 12.01
C TYR A 144 2.65 9.31 12.84
N THR A 145 1.33 9.50 12.98
CA THR A 145 0.77 10.60 13.77
C THR A 145 1.05 10.43 15.28
N LEU A 146 0.89 9.22 15.81
CA LEU A 146 1.16 8.88 17.21
C LEU A 146 2.65 8.98 17.58
N GLU A 147 3.53 8.68 16.63
CA GLU A 147 4.98 8.81 16.81
C GLU A 147 5.41 10.29 16.81
N ARG A 148 4.82 11.11 15.94
CA ARG A 148 5.19 12.53 15.83
C ARG A 148 4.74 13.38 17.02
N GLN A 149 3.62 13.05 17.66
CA GLN A 149 3.15 13.77 18.87
C GLN A 149 4.21 13.80 19.99
N ARG A 150 5.01 12.74 20.13
CA ARG A 150 6.13 12.70 21.10
C ARG A 150 7.22 13.74 20.80
N LEU A 151 7.50 13.98 19.52
CA LEU A 151 8.56 14.90 19.10
C LEU A 151 8.18 16.36 19.35
N LEU A 152 6.89 16.69 19.25
CA LEU A 152 6.40 18.04 19.52
C LEU A 152 6.44 18.36 21.02
N LYS A 153 5.96 17.46 21.88
CA LYS A 153 5.97 17.67 23.35
C LYS A 153 7.39 17.76 23.93
N LYS A 154 8.38 17.04 23.38
CA LYS A 154 9.79 17.14 23.82
C LYS A 154 10.43 18.51 23.55
N ASN A 155 9.90 19.30 22.61
CA ASN A 155 10.48 20.58 22.23
C ASN A 155 9.87 21.78 22.99
N ASP A 156 8.76 21.57 23.71
CA ASP A 156 7.96 22.64 24.35
C ASP A 156 8.07 22.67 25.89
N THR A 157 8.79 21.74 26.53
CA THR A 157 8.85 21.67 28.00
C THR A 157 9.94 22.58 28.58
N ASP A 158 9.53 23.79 28.96
CA ASP A 158 10.22 24.69 29.90
C ASP A 158 9.30 25.08 31.09
N ASP A 159 8.15 24.43 31.30
CA ASP A 159 7.21 24.75 32.39
C ASP A 159 6.91 23.54 33.31
N ASP A 160 6.99 23.80 34.62
CA ASP A 160 7.03 22.88 35.77
C ASP A 160 5.63 22.41 36.28
N ASP A 161 4.55 22.51 35.49
CA ASP A 161 3.16 22.32 35.97
C ASP A 161 2.35 21.21 35.25
N GLU A 162 2.87 19.98 35.05
CA GLU A 162 2.14 18.89 34.34
C GLU A 162 2.34 17.48 34.94
N ASP A 163 1.44 16.96 35.81
CA ASP A 163 1.64 15.62 36.42
C ASP A 163 0.55 14.55 36.17
N GLU A 164 -0.76 14.86 36.02
CA GLU A 164 -1.80 13.81 35.85
C GLU A 164 -2.35 13.66 34.42
N ASP A 165 -2.75 14.76 33.77
CA ASP A 165 -3.30 14.73 32.40
C ASP A 165 -2.27 14.24 31.37
N ASP A 166 -1.00 14.49 31.66
CA ASP A 166 0.13 14.04 30.89
C ASP A 166 0.31 12.53 30.94
N ASN A 167 0.24 11.95 32.14
CA ASN A 167 0.37 10.51 32.33
C ASN A 167 -0.73 9.75 31.58
N LEU A 168 -1.98 10.23 31.67
CA LEU A 168 -3.10 9.65 30.92
C LEU A 168 -2.88 9.73 29.41
N GLY A 169 -2.41 10.88 28.91
CA GLY A 169 -2.04 11.07 27.51
C GLY A 169 -0.95 10.10 27.04
N TYR A 170 0.09 9.88 27.85
CA TYR A 170 1.15 8.92 27.58
C TYR A 170 0.64 7.48 27.50
N ILE A 171 -0.22 7.07 28.44
CA ILE A 171 -0.82 5.72 28.47
C ILE A 171 -1.70 5.50 27.24
N ILE A 172 -2.58 6.45 26.90
CA ILE A 172 -3.45 6.36 25.73
C ILE A 172 -2.60 6.23 24.46
N ARG A 173 -1.58 7.08 24.30
CA ARG A 173 -0.68 7.05 23.14
C ARG A 173 0.06 5.73 23.03
N HIS A 174 0.60 5.21 24.15
CA HIS A 174 1.28 3.92 24.19
C HIS A 174 0.35 2.79 23.73
N ASN A 175 -0.86 2.73 24.28
CA ASN A 175 -1.85 1.70 23.94
C ASN A 175 -2.26 1.78 22.46
N LEU A 176 -2.47 2.97 21.91
CA LEU A 176 -2.80 3.15 20.50
C LEU A 176 -1.63 2.77 19.58
N LEU A 177 -0.38 3.07 19.98
CA LEU A 177 0.80 2.69 19.21
C LEU A 177 1.00 1.17 19.24
N TRP A 178 0.82 0.55 20.40
CA TRP A 178 0.84 -0.91 20.53
C TRP A 178 -0.25 -1.55 19.67
N PHE A 179 -1.49 -1.08 19.78
CA PHE A 179 -2.61 -1.56 18.97
C PHE A 179 -2.34 -1.45 17.47
N THR A 180 -1.87 -0.29 16.99
CA THR A 180 -1.59 -0.10 15.56
C THR A 180 -0.47 -0.99 15.04
N ASN A 181 0.58 -1.24 15.84
CA ASN A 181 1.65 -2.18 15.49
C ASN A 181 1.14 -3.63 15.42
N ILE A 182 0.37 -4.07 16.43
CA ILE A 182 -0.22 -5.42 16.46
C ILE A 182 -1.18 -5.61 15.28
N LEU A 183 -2.05 -4.62 15.01
CA LEU A 183 -2.98 -4.66 13.90
C LEU A 183 -2.24 -4.75 12.55
N TYR A 184 -1.23 -3.91 12.35
CA TYR A 184 -0.43 -3.93 11.13
C TYR A 184 0.25 -5.28 10.91
N GLY A 185 1.01 -5.75 11.92
CA GLY A 185 1.73 -7.03 11.83
C GLY A 185 0.80 -8.23 11.66
N HIS A 186 -0.35 -8.26 12.34
CA HIS A 186 -1.33 -9.33 12.13
C HIS A 186 -1.85 -9.34 10.68
N ILE A 187 -2.19 -8.18 10.13
CA ILE A 187 -2.70 -8.09 8.75
C ILE A 187 -1.60 -8.48 7.75
N THR A 188 -0.38 -7.97 7.87
CA THR A 188 0.69 -8.25 6.91
C THR A 188 1.23 -9.66 7.03
N ASP A 189 1.58 -10.07 8.25
CA ASP A 189 2.41 -11.25 8.47
C ASP A 189 1.56 -12.52 8.62
N MET A 190 0.34 -12.40 9.14
CA MET A 190 -0.56 -13.55 9.29
C MET A 190 -1.58 -13.62 8.16
N VAL A 191 -2.32 -12.54 7.90
CA VAL A 191 -3.42 -12.59 6.93
C VAL A 191 -2.90 -12.53 5.50
N ILE A 192 -2.14 -11.50 5.15
CA ILE A 192 -1.68 -11.27 3.78
C ILE A 192 -0.67 -12.34 3.37
N ALA A 193 0.35 -12.62 4.19
CA ALA A 193 1.37 -13.60 3.85
C ALA A 193 0.79 -15.00 3.60
N THR A 194 -0.03 -15.51 4.54
CA THR A 194 -0.66 -16.84 4.42
C THR A 194 -1.57 -16.94 3.20
N ASN A 195 -2.42 -15.94 2.96
CA ASN A 195 -3.33 -15.95 1.81
C ASN A 195 -2.58 -15.81 0.49
N THR A 196 -1.49 -15.04 0.47
CA THR A 196 -0.64 -14.88 -0.73
C THR A 196 0.05 -16.20 -1.07
N GLU A 197 0.65 -16.87 -0.10
CA GLU A 197 1.28 -18.19 -0.32
C GLU A 197 0.26 -19.23 -0.79
N THR A 198 -0.92 -19.25 -0.18
CA THR A 198 -2.00 -20.17 -0.56
C THR A 198 -2.48 -19.89 -2.00
N MET A 199 -2.67 -18.63 -2.35
CA MET A 199 -3.04 -18.20 -3.70
C MET A 199 -1.97 -18.58 -4.73
N GLU A 200 -0.69 -18.35 -4.44
CA GLU A 200 0.40 -18.72 -5.34
C GLU A 200 0.48 -20.23 -5.59
N LYS A 201 0.30 -21.05 -4.54
CA LYS A 201 0.23 -22.52 -4.69
C LYS A 201 -0.96 -22.94 -5.54
N ALA A 202 -2.16 -22.45 -5.24
CA ALA A 202 -3.36 -22.77 -6.01
C ALA A 202 -3.22 -22.36 -7.50
N LEU A 203 -2.62 -21.20 -7.76
CA LEU A 203 -2.38 -20.71 -9.11
C LEU A 203 -1.32 -21.54 -9.86
N ALA A 204 -0.30 -22.03 -9.15
CA ALA A 204 0.70 -22.93 -9.72
C ALA A 204 0.10 -24.28 -10.12
N GLU A 205 -0.80 -24.81 -9.30
CA GLU A 205 -1.47 -26.11 -9.44
C GLU A 205 -2.65 -26.10 -10.42
N SER A 206 -3.19 -24.91 -10.75
CA SER A 206 -4.35 -24.76 -11.63
C SER A 206 -4.13 -25.42 -13.01
N PRO A 207 -5.11 -26.21 -13.51
CA PRO A 207 -4.99 -26.99 -14.75
C PRO A 207 -5.24 -26.16 -16.02
N ASP A 208 -6.01 -25.08 -15.92
CA ASP A 208 -6.37 -24.20 -17.03
C ASP A 208 -6.55 -22.76 -16.56
N ILE A 209 -6.70 -21.84 -17.52
CA ILE A 209 -6.83 -20.40 -17.27
C ILE A 209 -8.14 -20.07 -16.54
N ASP A 210 -9.24 -20.77 -16.84
CA ASP A 210 -10.52 -20.52 -16.19
C ASP A 210 -10.45 -20.82 -14.69
N SER A 211 -9.71 -21.87 -14.32
CA SER A 211 -9.39 -22.23 -12.94
C SER A 211 -8.48 -21.20 -12.27
N MET A 212 -7.58 -20.56 -13.02
CA MET A 212 -6.71 -19.49 -12.50
C MET A 212 -7.47 -18.19 -12.21
N VAL A 213 -8.61 -17.96 -12.87
CA VAL A 213 -9.45 -16.77 -12.71
C VAL A 213 -10.47 -16.92 -11.59
N SER A 214 -10.90 -18.16 -11.31
CA SER A 214 -11.91 -18.49 -10.29
C SER A 214 -11.45 -18.24 -8.87
#